data_AF-A0A559QKF9-F1
#
_entry.id   AF-A0A559QKF9-F1
#
_cell.length_a   1.000
_cell.length_b   1.000
_cell.length_c   1.000
_cell.angle_alpha   90.00
_cell.angle_beta   90.00
_cell.angle_gamma   90.00
#
_symmetry.space_group_name_H-M   'P 1'
#
loop_
_entity.id
_entity.type
_entity.pdbx_description
1 polymer ?
#
loop_
_entity_poly.entity_id
_entity_poly.type
_entity_poly.pdbx_seq_one_letter_code
_entity_poly.pdbx_strand_id
1 'polypeptide(L)'
;MLKKVVAILGFSLVSINASALMISDTSSAFFGTDVGDVDTLVSQIGKSDLNALLSGTGYGGSSPEAEAYWAASVLGTDADLSYTGKIESVGYLATDMADVYAIMLPSDPGFYILKNANYWGLFDNSADTGWAVFDTSLMDDGFHFGDDFEVSHLTSFGSVSPVPVPASLPLMASALAVFLWVRRRRLLATR
;
A
#
# COMPACT_ATOMS: atom_id res chain seq x y z
N MET A 1 -52.51 -14.26 -15.52
CA MET A 1 -52.58 -13.14 -14.54
C MET A 1 -51.16 -12.79 -14.13
N LEU A 2 -50.67 -11.64 -14.58
CA LEU A 2 -49.28 -11.19 -14.47
C LEU A 2 -49.14 -10.32 -13.21
N LYS A 3 -48.38 -10.75 -12.20
CA LYS A 3 -48.05 -9.91 -11.03
C LYS A 3 -46.59 -9.49 -11.12
N LYS A 4 -46.41 -8.18 -11.33
CA LYS A 4 -45.17 -7.43 -11.29
C LYS A 4 -44.61 -7.42 -9.87
N VAL A 5 -43.30 -7.60 -9.71
CA VAL A 5 -42.53 -6.95 -8.64
C VAL A 5 -41.19 -6.53 -9.23
N VAL A 6 -41.03 -5.23 -9.41
CA VAL A 6 -39.75 -4.58 -9.70
C VAL A 6 -39.16 -4.20 -8.36
N ALA A 7 -38.05 -4.83 -7.97
CA ALA A 7 -37.28 -4.43 -6.79
C ALA A 7 -36.16 -3.48 -7.26
N ILE A 8 -36.31 -2.19 -6.93
CA ILE A 8 -35.26 -1.18 -7.10
C ILE A 8 -34.40 -1.25 -5.85
N LEU A 9 -33.21 -1.85 -5.97
CA LEU A 9 -32.16 -1.76 -4.96
C LEU A 9 -31.48 -0.39 -5.10
N GLY A 10 -31.87 0.55 -4.24
CA GLY A 10 -31.14 1.81 -4.05
C GLY A 10 -29.92 1.56 -3.17
N PHE A 11 -28.74 1.54 -3.76
CA PHE A 11 -27.48 1.64 -3.03
C PHE A 11 -27.26 3.11 -2.65
N SER A 12 -27.53 3.47 -1.40
CA SER A 12 -27.11 4.76 -0.85
C SER A 12 -25.62 4.68 -0.52
N LEU A 13 -24.80 5.34 -1.33
CA LEU A 13 -23.39 5.60 -1.04
C LEU A 13 -23.33 6.55 0.15
N VAL A 14 -22.89 6.05 1.31
CA VAL A 14 -22.50 6.89 2.44
C VAL A 14 -21.05 7.29 2.16
N SER A 15 -20.82 8.54 1.79
CA SER A 15 -19.48 9.10 1.74
C SER A 15 -18.98 9.25 3.17
N ILE A 16 -18.00 8.43 3.53
CA ILE A 16 -17.20 8.60 4.74
C ILE A 16 -16.23 9.74 4.42
N ASN A 17 -16.37 10.89 5.08
CA ASN A 17 -15.34 11.92 5.00
C ASN A 17 -14.15 11.39 5.81
N ALA A 18 -13.07 11.00 5.14
CA ALA A 18 -11.79 10.81 5.81
C ALA A 18 -11.33 12.17 6.33
N SER A 19 -11.13 12.28 7.63
CA SER A 19 -10.53 13.47 8.24
C SER A 19 -9.03 13.28 8.20
N ALA A 20 -8.33 14.19 7.51
CA ALA A 20 -6.88 14.16 7.46
C ALA A 20 -6.28 14.40 8.85
N LEU A 21 -5.13 13.77 9.09
CA LEU A 21 -4.35 13.83 10.30
C LEU A 21 -3.46 15.08 10.32
N MET A 22 -3.24 15.60 11.52
CA MET A 22 -2.49 16.84 11.72
C MET A 22 -1.29 16.58 12.62
N ILE A 23 -0.14 17.19 12.32
CA ILE A 23 0.99 17.20 13.26
C ILE A 23 0.59 17.93 14.54
N SER A 24 0.68 17.24 15.69
CA SER A 24 0.32 17.77 17.01
C SER A 24 1.53 18.23 17.83
N ASP A 25 2.76 17.95 17.37
CA ASP A 25 3.99 18.35 18.05
C ASP A 25 4.19 19.87 18.01
N THR A 26 3.81 20.55 19.09
CA THR A 26 3.93 22.00 19.27
C THR A 26 5.37 22.54 19.23
N SER A 27 6.37 21.68 19.39
CA SER A 27 7.79 22.07 19.33
C SER A 27 8.37 22.02 17.91
N SER A 28 7.65 21.40 16.98
CA SER A 28 8.04 21.25 15.59
C SER A 28 7.64 22.45 14.73
N ALA A 29 8.45 22.76 13.72
CA ALA A 29 8.12 23.75 12.69
C ALA A 29 6.92 23.32 11.82
N PHE A 30 6.54 22.04 11.91
CA PHE A 30 5.43 21.44 11.16
C PHE A 30 4.13 21.35 11.98
N PHE A 31 4.06 21.93 13.19
CA PHE A 31 2.83 21.94 13.99
C PHE A 31 1.61 22.43 13.20
N GLY A 32 0.51 21.66 13.22
CA GLY A 32 -0.71 21.97 12.47
C GLY A 32 -0.60 21.75 10.96
N THR A 33 0.40 21.00 10.50
CA THR A 33 0.49 20.54 9.10
C THR A 33 -0.41 19.34 8.90
N ASP A 34 -1.19 19.36 7.82
CA ASP A 34 -1.95 18.22 7.31
C ASP A 34 -0.98 17.22 6.66
N VAL A 35 -1.02 15.98 7.13
CA VAL A 35 -0.18 14.88 6.62
C VAL A 35 -0.96 13.82 5.85
N GLY A 36 -2.27 13.99 5.67
CA GLY A 36 -3.15 13.02 5.03
C GLY A 36 -3.69 11.96 5.97
N ASP A 37 -3.93 10.76 5.44
CA ASP A 37 -4.47 9.63 6.19
C ASP A 37 -3.35 8.66 6.61
N VAL A 38 -3.68 7.69 7.48
CA VAL A 38 -2.75 6.61 7.84
C VAL A 38 -2.46 5.73 6.62
N ASP A 39 -1.18 5.52 6.33
CA ASP A 39 -0.71 4.60 5.30
C ASP A 39 -1.02 3.15 5.66
N THR A 40 -1.31 2.35 4.65
CA THR A 40 -1.70 0.96 4.88
C THR A 40 -0.47 0.09 5.08
N LEU A 41 -0.36 -0.57 6.24
CA LEU A 41 0.62 -1.64 6.45
C LEU A 41 0.28 -2.83 5.54
N VAL A 42 1.12 -3.06 4.53
CA VAL A 42 0.95 -4.14 3.55
C VAL A 42 1.50 -5.46 4.09
N SER A 43 2.70 -5.42 4.66
CA SER A 43 3.37 -6.59 5.22
C SER A 43 4.49 -6.17 6.16
N GLN A 44 4.88 -7.09 7.04
CA GLN A 44 6.06 -6.94 7.87
C GLN A 44 6.87 -8.22 7.93
N ILE A 45 8.15 -8.11 8.24
CA ILE A 45 9.06 -9.25 8.37
C ILE A 45 10.09 -9.00 9.48
N GLY A 46 10.37 -10.05 10.25
CA GLY A 46 11.45 -10.05 11.25
C GLY A 46 12.80 -10.42 10.63
N LYS A 47 13.89 -10.03 11.28
CA LYS A 47 15.27 -10.28 10.84
C LYS A 47 15.58 -11.75 10.58
N SER A 48 15.05 -12.67 11.40
CA SER A 48 15.23 -14.12 11.19
C SER A 48 14.61 -14.57 9.89
N ASP A 49 13.39 -14.13 9.62
CA ASP A 49 12.58 -14.57 8.49
C ASP A 49 13.09 -13.93 7.19
N LEU A 50 13.53 -12.67 7.27
CA LEU A 50 14.22 -12.00 6.17
C LEU A 50 15.51 -12.76 5.80
N ASN A 51 16.35 -13.12 6.77
CA ASN A 51 17.55 -13.90 6.48
C ASN A 51 17.24 -15.28 5.88
N ALA A 52 16.15 -15.90 6.30
CA ALA A 52 15.68 -17.16 5.72
C ALA A 52 15.23 -16.98 4.26
N LEU A 53 14.47 -15.92 3.98
CA LEU A 53 14.01 -15.56 2.63
C LEU A 53 15.18 -15.27 1.68
N LEU A 54 16.23 -14.60 2.16
CA LEU A 54 17.39 -14.22 1.36
C LEU A 54 18.39 -15.38 1.17
N SER A 55 18.18 -16.52 1.83
CA SER A 55 19.11 -17.64 1.76
C SER A 55 19.27 -18.15 0.33
N GLY A 56 20.52 -18.19 -0.16
CA GLY A 56 20.83 -18.62 -1.53
C GLY A 56 20.67 -17.53 -2.62
N THR A 57 20.23 -16.32 -2.27
CA THR A 57 20.12 -15.19 -3.23
C THR A 57 21.44 -14.44 -3.42
N GLY A 58 22.36 -14.53 -2.45
CA GLY A 58 23.59 -13.74 -2.41
C GLY A 58 23.42 -12.33 -1.81
N TYR A 59 22.18 -11.93 -1.47
CA TYR A 59 21.90 -10.70 -0.75
C TYR A 59 22.17 -10.88 0.75
N GLY A 60 22.75 -9.85 1.37
CA GLY A 60 23.16 -9.89 2.77
C GLY A 60 22.39 -8.90 3.63
N GLY A 61 21.68 -9.40 4.63
CA GLY A 61 21.18 -8.60 5.75
C GLY A 61 20.23 -7.47 5.36
N SER A 62 20.53 -6.26 5.83
CA SER A 62 19.70 -5.05 5.70
C SER A 62 20.08 -4.15 4.51
N SER A 63 20.50 -4.74 3.39
CA SER A 63 20.88 -3.95 2.22
C SER A 63 19.64 -3.47 1.44
N PRO A 64 19.73 -2.36 0.68
CA PRO A 64 18.64 -1.93 -0.18
C PRO A 64 18.17 -3.01 -1.17
N GLU A 65 19.08 -3.86 -1.65
CA GLU A 65 18.75 -4.98 -2.53
C GLU A 65 17.94 -6.06 -1.82
N ALA A 66 18.25 -6.35 -0.56
CA ALA A 66 17.47 -7.27 0.27
C ALA A 66 16.06 -6.74 0.54
N GLU A 67 15.94 -5.44 0.78
CA GLU A 67 14.66 -4.76 1.01
C GLU A 67 13.81 -4.74 -0.25
N ALA A 68 14.40 -4.39 -1.40
CA ALA A 68 13.72 -4.44 -2.68
C ALA A 68 13.29 -5.87 -3.05
N TYR A 69 14.14 -6.87 -2.79
CA TYR A 69 13.81 -8.27 -3.02
C TYR A 69 12.62 -8.74 -2.18
N TRP A 70 12.62 -8.40 -0.89
CA TRP A 70 11.50 -8.71 -0.01
C TRP A 70 10.22 -7.97 -0.42
N ALA A 71 10.27 -6.66 -0.67
CA ALA A 71 9.10 -5.90 -1.12
C ALA A 71 8.53 -6.46 -2.43
N ALA A 72 9.38 -6.81 -3.40
CA ALA A 72 8.94 -7.45 -4.63
C ALA A 72 8.28 -8.82 -4.38
N SER A 73 8.75 -9.59 -3.39
CA SER A 73 8.13 -10.86 -3.01
C SER A 73 6.73 -10.69 -2.41
N VAL A 74 6.47 -9.55 -1.76
CA VAL A 74 5.16 -9.20 -1.17
C VAL A 74 4.21 -8.65 -2.23
N LEU A 75 4.68 -7.71 -3.04
CA LEU A 75 3.86 -6.99 -4.04
C LEU A 75 3.63 -7.80 -5.33
N GLY A 76 4.44 -8.84 -5.56
CA GLY A 76 4.39 -9.68 -6.75
C GLY A 76 5.38 -9.23 -7.84
N THR A 77 5.65 -10.12 -8.78
CA THR A 77 6.72 -10.01 -9.80
C THR A 77 6.55 -8.88 -10.82
N ASP A 78 5.40 -8.20 -10.83
CA ASP A 78 5.10 -7.11 -11.76
C ASP A 78 5.40 -5.71 -11.16
N ALA A 79 5.88 -5.66 -9.91
CA ALA A 79 6.24 -4.41 -9.27
C ALA A 79 7.63 -3.93 -9.74
N ASP A 80 7.68 -2.91 -10.59
CA ASP A 80 8.92 -2.18 -10.93
C ASP A 80 9.31 -1.26 -9.76
N LEU A 81 9.91 -1.85 -8.74
CA LEU A 81 10.41 -1.15 -7.57
C LEU A 81 11.70 -0.39 -7.93
N SER A 82 11.55 0.80 -8.48
CA SER A 82 12.67 1.73 -8.62
C SER A 82 13.02 2.29 -7.25
N TYR A 83 14.23 2.01 -6.78
CA TYR A 83 14.78 2.60 -5.56
C TYR A 83 14.94 4.10 -5.78
N THR A 84 14.17 4.89 -5.01
CA THR A 84 14.15 6.36 -5.18
C THR A 84 15.03 7.07 -4.14
N GLY A 85 15.33 6.42 -3.02
CA GLY A 85 16.24 6.97 -2.02
C GLY A 85 16.21 6.20 -0.69
N LYS A 86 17.10 6.64 0.20
CA LYS A 86 17.16 6.21 1.61
C LYS A 86 17.46 7.41 2.49
N ILE A 87 16.71 7.56 3.58
CA ILE A 87 17.01 8.51 4.65
C ILE A 87 17.43 7.71 5.88
N GLU A 88 18.61 8.01 6.43
CA GLU A 88 19.10 7.44 7.69
C GLU A 88 18.67 8.33 8.87
N SER A 89 18.35 7.71 10.02
CA SER A 89 18.07 8.42 11.29
C SER A 89 16.97 9.49 11.17
N VAL A 90 15.77 9.07 10.77
CA VAL A 90 14.66 10.00 10.51
C VAL A 90 13.93 10.31 11.80
N GLY A 91 13.84 11.60 12.14
CA GLY A 91 12.95 12.06 13.20
C GLY A 91 11.49 11.84 12.77
N TYR A 92 10.67 11.37 13.69
CA TYR A 92 9.23 11.24 13.51
C TYR A 92 8.52 12.33 14.32
N LEU A 93 7.32 12.71 13.88
CA LEU A 93 6.48 13.70 14.54
C LEU A 93 5.17 13.05 14.97
N ALA A 94 4.70 13.37 16.18
CA ALA A 94 3.39 12.91 16.64
C ALA A 94 2.26 13.61 15.88
N THR A 95 1.21 12.86 15.57
CA THR A 95 -0.03 13.40 15.00
C THR A 95 -1.07 13.66 16.10
N ASP A 96 -2.24 14.17 15.72
CA ASP A 96 -3.39 14.37 16.60
C ASP A 96 -4.13 13.08 16.95
N MET A 97 -3.66 11.93 16.46
CA MET A 97 -4.10 10.60 16.82
C MET A 97 -3.03 9.86 17.64
N ALA A 98 -3.47 9.14 18.67
CA ALA A 98 -2.58 8.32 19.49
C ALA A 98 -1.94 7.20 18.65
N ASP A 99 -0.69 6.86 18.95
CA ASP A 99 0.08 5.80 18.27
C ASP A 99 0.33 6.03 16.76
N VAL A 100 -0.08 7.19 16.22
CA VAL A 100 0.12 7.56 14.82
C VAL A 100 1.18 8.65 14.69
N TYR A 101 2.17 8.39 13.84
CA TYR A 101 3.32 9.25 13.63
C TYR A 101 3.53 9.54 12.16
N ALA A 102 4.15 10.68 11.87
CA ALA A 102 4.44 11.13 10.53
C ALA A 102 5.94 11.38 10.34
N ILE A 103 6.45 10.99 9.18
CA ILE A 103 7.81 11.23 8.73
C ILE A 103 7.78 11.97 7.41
N MET A 104 8.53 13.06 7.29
CA MET A 104 8.64 13.78 6.04
C MET A 104 9.46 12.96 5.04
N LEU A 105 8.87 12.70 3.87
CA LEU A 105 9.52 11.94 2.81
C LEU A 105 10.31 12.86 1.88
N PRO A 106 11.42 12.39 1.29
CA PRO A 106 12.21 13.19 0.35
C PRO A 106 11.56 13.23 -1.05
N SER A 107 10.59 12.36 -1.30
CA SER A 107 9.80 12.19 -2.52
C SER A 107 8.40 11.73 -2.13
N ASP A 108 7.49 11.61 -3.11
CA ASP A 108 6.15 11.02 -2.94
C ASP A 108 6.16 9.56 -3.46
N PRO A 109 6.67 8.59 -2.69
CA PRO A 109 6.69 7.21 -3.13
C PRO A 109 5.34 6.55 -2.91
N GLY A 110 4.90 5.71 -3.86
CA GLY A 110 3.72 4.89 -3.65
C GLY A 110 3.92 3.80 -2.58
N PHE A 111 5.15 3.34 -2.36
CA PHE A 111 5.46 2.41 -1.27
C PHE A 111 6.72 2.82 -0.53
N TYR A 112 6.75 2.57 0.78
CA TYR A 112 7.96 2.74 1.57
C TYR A 112 8.13 1.62 2.58
N ILE A 113 9.38 1.39 2.96
CA ILE A 113 9.73 0.49 4.06
C ILE A 113 10.17 1.34 5.24
N LEU A 114 9.50 1.12 6.37
CA LEU A 114 9.94 1.59 7.68
C LEU A 114 10.68 0.46 8.39
N LYS A 115 11.82 0.77 9.03
CA LYS A 115 12.67 -0.25 9.62
C LYS A 115 13.29 0.15 10.95
N ASN A 116 13.30 -0.80 11.90
CA ASN A 116 14.11 -0.77 13.13
C ASN A 116 15.24 -1.83 13.11
N ALA A 117 15.96 -2.03 14.23
CA ALA A 117 17.09 -2.97 14.27
C ALA A 117 16.75 -4.43 13.91
N ASN A 118 15.48 -4.84 14.08
CA ASN A 118 15.05 -6.23 14.00
C ASN A 118 13.89 -6.49 13.03
N TYR A 119 13.19 -5.45 12.57
CA TYR A 119 11.99 -5.60 11.76
C TYR A 119 11.87 -4.56 10.64
N TRP A 120 11.15 -4.95 9.59
CA TRP A 120 10.80 -4.14 8.43
C TRP A 120 9.29 -4.18 8.22
N GLY A 121 8.69 -3.01 8.01
CA GLY A 121 7.28 -2.85 7.67
C GLY A 121 7.17 -2.17 6.32
N LEU A 122 6.42 -2.75 5.39
CA LEU A 122 6.13 -2.22 4.07
C LEU A 122 4.77 -1.51 4.12
N PHE A 123 4.75 -0.26 3.72
CA PHE A 123 3.57 0.61 3.74
C PHE A 123 3.24 1.08 2.33
N ASP A 124 1.93 1.19 2.06
CA ASP A 124 1.36 1.79 0.86
C ASP A 124 0.95 3.23 1.16
N ASN A 125 1.65 4.18 0.54
CA ASN A 125 1.38 5.62 0.62
C ASN A 125 0.56 6.06 -0.59
N SER A 126 -0.67 5.56 -0.66
CA SER A 126 -1.60 5.91 -1.74
C SER A 126 -2.09 7.36 -1.71
N ALA A 127 -1.81 8.09 -0.63
CA ALA A 127 -2.21 9.48 -0.44
C ALA A 127 -1.23 10.48 -1.09
N ASP A 128 0.01 10.07 -1.39
CA ASP A 128 1.06 10.88 -2.04
C ASP A 128 1.21 12.29 -1.40
N THR A 129 1.17 12.39 -0.07
CA THR A 129 1.17 13.68 0.65
C THR A 129 2.57 14.23 0.96
N GLY A 130 3.63 13.55 0.52
CA GLY A 130 5.01 13.85 0.93
C GLY A 130 5.33 13.45 2.38
N TRP A 131 4.40 12.75 3.03
CA TRP A 131 4.54 12.22 4.38
C TRP A 131 4.34 10.70 4.37
N ALA A 132 5.10 10.02 5.22
CA ALA A 132 4.84 8.64 5.63
C ALA A 132 4.13 8.70 6.98
N VAL A 133 2.86 8.35 6.99
CA VAL A 133 2.00 8.36 8.18
C VAL A 133 1.72 6.92 8.57
N PHE A 134 2.25 6.47 9.69
CA PHE A 134 2.10 5.08 10.12
C PHE A 134 1.50 5.02 11.52
N ASP A 135 0.61 4.06 11.71
CA ASP A 135 0.08 3.68 13.01
C ASP A 135 0.95 2.58 13.56
N THR A 136 1.59 2.84 14.71
CA THR A 136 2.36 1.79 15.38
C THR A 136 1.40 0.68 15.78
N SER A 137 0.26 0.93 16.42
CA SER A 137 -0.65 -0.11 16.96
C SER A 137 -1.03 -1.28 16.02
N LEU A 138 -0.87 -1.13 14.70
CA LEU A 138 -1.05 -2.16 13.67
C LEU A 138 0.16 -3.09 13.44
N MET A 139 1.33 -2.76 13.98
CA MET A 139 2.57 -3.52 13.82
C MET A 139 2.71 -4.56 14.97
N ASP A 140 3.50 -5.60 14.76
CA ASP A 140 3.73 -6.59 15.83
C ASP A 140 4.43 -5.96 17.04
N ASP A 141 4.19 -6.48 18.24
CA ASP A 141 4.80 -6.02 19.50
C ASP A 141 6.34 -5.98 19.45
N GLY A 142 6.98 -6.83 18.63
CA GLY A 142 8.42 -6.80 18.42
C GLY A 142 8.90 -5.60 17.58
N PHE A 143 8.00 -4.99 16.80
CA PHE A 143 8.19 -3.76 16.06
C PHE A 143 8.02 -2.53 16.96
N HIS A 144 7.15 -2.63 17.97
CA HIS A 144 6.94 -1.64 19.03
C HIS A 144 8.03 -1.70 20.08
N PHE A 145 9.02 -0.81 19.99
CA PHE A 145 9.99 -0.67 21.06
C PHE A 145 9.68 0.55 21.92
N GLY A 146 8.76 0.39 22.88
CA GLY A 146 8.64 1.25 24.05
C GLY A 146 8.78 2.76 23.82
N ASP A 147 9.41 3.46 24.76
CA ASP A 147 9.54 4.93 24.75
C ASP A 147 10.53 5.46 23.67
N ASP A 148 11.35 4.58 23.08
CA ASP A 148 12.41 4.95 22.13
C ASP A 148 12.23 4.17 20.80
N PHE A 149 11.20 4.55 20.05
CA PHE A 149 11.02 4.08 18.67
C PHE A 149 12.12 4.67 17.78
N GLU A 150 13.16 3.90 17.48
CA GLU A 150 14.22 4.33 16.54
C GLU A 150 13.92 3.86 15.12
N VAL A 151 13.51 4.81 14.27
CA VAL A 151 13.47 4.62 12.81
C VAL A 151 14.87 4.69 12.27
N SER A 152 15.44 3.52 11.97
CA SER A 152 16.82 3.43 11.47
C SER A 152 16.95 4.02 10.07
N HIS A 153 15.97 3.74 9.19
CA HIS A 153 15.85 4.39 7.89
C HIS A 153 14.49 4.15 7.24
N LEU A 154 14.27 4.91 6.16
CA LEU A 154 13.15 4.75 5.24
C LEU A 154 13.68 4.48 3.84
N THR A 155 13.19 3.40 3.20
CA THR A 155 13.48 3.06 1.80
C THR A 155 12.22 3.29 0.98
N SER A 156 12.30 4.09 -0.07
CA SER A 156 11.15 4.50 -0.88
C SER A 156 11.17 3.86 -2.28
N PHE A 157 10.01 3.39 -2.73
CA PHE A 157 9.82 2.81 -4.06
C PHE A 157 8.83 3.64 -4.88
N GLY A 158 9.17 3.88 -6.14
CA GLY A 158 8.25 4.54 -7.07
C GLY A 158 6.93 3.78 -7.20
N SER A 159 5.81 4.51 -7.32
CA SER A 159 4.47 3.94 -7.39
C SER A 159 4.36 2.99 -8.60
N VAL A 160 4.11 1.71 -8.32
CA VAL A 160 3.64 0.78 -9.34
C VAL A 160 2.15 1.02 -9.48
N SER A 161 1.75 1.74 -10.52
CA SER A 161 0.36 1.68 -10.94
C SER A 161 0.17 0.30 -11.58
N PRO A 162 -0.56 -0.66 -10.97
CA PRO A 162 -1.17 -1.70 -11.77
C PRO A 162 -2.14 -0.96 -12.69
N VAL A 163 -1.72 -0.71 -13.94
CA VAL A 163 -2.55 -0.04 -14.93
C VAL A 163 -3.89 -0.77 -14.92
N PRO A 164 -4.99 -0.15 -14.42
CA PRO A 164 -6.25 -0.83 -14.36
C PRO A 164 -6.60 -1.21 -15.79
N VAL A 165 -6.65 -2.51 -16.06
CA VAL A 165 -7.04 -3.00 -17.38
C VAL A 165 -8.38 -2.33 -17.67
N PRO A 166 -8.51 -1.50 -18.72
CA PRO A 166 -9.71 -0.72 -18.92
C PRO A 166 -10.93 -1.64 -18.83
N ALA A 167 -11.96 -1.26 -18.07
CA ALA A 167 -13.17 -2.08 -17.92
C ALA A 167 -13.81 -2.48 -19.26
N SER A 168 -13.43 -1.81 -20.35
CA SER A 168 -13.74 -2.16 -21.73
C SER A 168 -13.18 -3.51 -22.21
N LEU A 169 -12.07 -4.03 -21.67
CA LEU A 169 -11.48 -5.30 -22.12
C LEU A 169 -12.33 -6.53 -21.71
N PRO A 170 -12.75 -6.68 -20.44
CA PRO A 170 -13.72 -7.70 -20.04
C PRO A 170 -15.07 -7.56 -20.75
N LEU A 171 -15.52 -6.31 -20.98
CA LEU A 171 -16.76 -6.02 -21.73
C LEU A 171 -16.66 -6.41 -23.21
N MET A 172 -15.53 -6.13 -23.85
CA MET A 172 -15.28 -6.51 -25.23
C MET A 172 -15.16 -8.03 -25.37
N ALA A 173 -14.44 -8.69 -24.45
CA ALA A 173 -14.31 -10.15 -24.43
C ALA A 173 -15.67 -10.84 -24.23
N SER A 174 -16.51 -10.32 -23.33
CA SER A 174 -17.87 -10.85 -23.12
C SER A 174 -18.78 -10.59 -24.32
N ALA A 175 -18.70 -9.43 -24.96
CA ALA A 175 -19.45 -9.13 -26.18
C ALA A 175 -19.08 -10.08 -27.35
N LEU A 176 -17.79 -10.34 -27.53
CA LEU A 176 -17.29 -11.32 -28.52
C LEU A 176 -17.76 -12.74 -28.21
N ALA A 177 -17.73 -13.16 -26.95
CA ALA A 177 -18.22 -14.48 -26.53
C ALA A 177 -19.72 -14.65 -26.81
N VAL A 178 -20.54 -13.64 -26.50
CA VAL A 178 -21.97 -13.64 -26.80
C VAL A 178 -22.22 -13.68 -28.31
N PHE A 179 -21.49 -12.88 -29.08
CA PHE A 179 -21.63 -12.84 -30.54
C PHE A 179 -21.30 -14.20 -31.19
N LEU A 180 -20.19 -14.83 -30.77
CA LEU A 180 -19.79 -16.16 -31.25
C LEU A 180 -20.82 -17.24 -30.86
N TRP A 181 -21.38 -17.16 -29.66
CA TRP A 181 -22.40 -18.08 -29.19
C TRP A 181 -23.72 -17.95 -29.98
N VAL A 182 -24.17 -16.72 -30.24
CA VAL A 182 -25.37 -16.46 -31.07
C VAL A 182 -25.15 -16.96 -32.51
N ARG A 183 -23.96 -16.72 -33.08
CA ARG A 183 -23.61 -17.21 -34.43
C ARG A 183 -23.65 -18.73 -34.51
N ARG A 184 -23.12 -19.44 -33.51
CA ARG A 184 -23.17 -20.91 -33.43
C ARG A 184 -24.61 -21.43 -33.36
N ARG A 185 -25.48 -20.79 -32.56
CA ARG A 185 -26.90 -21.19 -32.46
C ARG A 185 -27.67 -20.98 -33.75
N ARG A 186 -27.42 -19.89 -34.48
CA ARG A 186 -28.07 -19.65 -35.78
C ARG A 186 -27.69 -20.70 -36.83
N LEU A 187 -26.41 -21.09 -36.90
CA LEU A 187 -25.95 -22.09 -37.87
C LEU A 187 -26.52 -23.49 -37.60
N LEU A 188 -26.75 -23.85 -36.34
CA LEU A 188 -27.36 -25.13 -35.96
C LEU A 188 -28.88 -25.17 -36.21
N ALA A 189 -29.56 -24.03 -36.19
CA ALA A 189 -31.01 -23.94 -36.44
C ALA A 189 -31.38 -23.93 -37.93
N THR A 190 -30.40 -23.78 -38.82
CA THR A 190 -30.59 -23.78 -40.29
C THR A 190 -30.11 -25.07 -40.97
N ARG A 191 -29.81 -26.12 -40.19
CA ARG A 191 -29.59 -27.48 -40.66
C ARG A 191 -30.78 -28.34 -40.28
#